data_AF-A0A958ITL6-F1
#
_entry.id   AF-A0A958ITL6-F1
#
_cell.length_a   1.000
_cell.length_b   1.000
_cell.length_c   1.000
_cell.angle_alpha   90.00
_cell.angle_beta   90.00
_cell.angle_gamma   90.00
#
_symmetry.space_group_name_H-M   'P 1'
#
loop_
_entity.id
_entity.type
_entity.pdbx_description
1 polymer ?
#
loop_
_entity_poly.entity_id
_entity_poly.type
_entity_poly.pdbx_seq_one_letter_code
_entity_poly.pdbx_strand_id
1 'polypeptide(L)'
;SELIADKLDQAAIRKLLWFSRGYYTVTEKDGTLYFNDLRFGRSDLWLSEHGEYVFSFRLIKDPGNPAVVEDIYQERPAFALNGSLLQRFWARILSNHEGV
;
A
#
# COMPACT_ATOMS: atom_id res chain seq x y z
N SER A 1 4.77 8.22 8.88
CA SER A 1 5.98 8.09 8.07
C SER A 1 6.58 9.47 7.86
N GLU A 2 7.89 9.64 8.07
CA GLU A 2 8.59 10.93 7.88
C GLU A 2 8.53 11.43 6.43
N LEU A 3 8.43 10.50 5.46
CA LEU A 3 8.45 10.80 4.02
C LEU A 3 7.30 11.69 3.51
N ILE A 4 6.22 11.84 4.28
CA ILE A 4 5.06 12.69 3.92
C ILE A 4 4.68 13.66 5.05
N ALA A 5 5.52 13.82 6.06
CA ALA A 5 5.19 14.59 7.26
C ALA A 5 4.86 16.06 6.94
N ASP A 6 5.55 16.64 5.97
CA ASP A 6 5.38 18.01 5.47
C ASP A 6 4.22 18.16 4.46
N LYS A 7 3.51 17.07 4.16
CA LYS A 7 2.44 17.02 3.14
C LYS A 7 1.11 16.54 3.70
N LEU A 8 1.01 16.34 5.02
CA LEU A 8 -0.19 15.77 5.68
C LEU A 8 -1.45 16.62 5.49
N ASP A 9 -1.28 17.91 5.24
CA ASP A 9 -2.34 18.88 4.98
C ASP A 9 -2.65 19.05 3.48
N GLN A 10 -2.07 18.24 2.60
CA GLN A 10 -2.40 18.26 1.18
C GLN A 10 -3.63 17.40 0.91
N ALA A 11 -4.50 17.83 0.00
CA ALA A 11 -5.77 17.16 -0.26
C ALA A 11 -5.60 15.71 -0.72
N ALA A 12 -4.61 15.44 -1.59
CA ALA A 12 -4.24 14.11 -2.05
C ALA A 12 -3.85 13.18 -0.87
N ILE A 13 -3.01 13.67 0.05
CA ILE A 13 -2.56 12.90 1.20
C ILE A 13 -3.70 12.67 2.21
N ARG A 14 -4.50 13.69 2.51
CA ARG A 14 -5.68 13.53 3.39
C ARG A 14 -6.66 12.47 2.87
N LYS A 15 -6.87 12.41 1.54
CA LYS A 15 -7.71 11.39 0.92
C LYS A 15 -7.18 9.97 1.19
N LEU A 16 -5.86 9.77 1.05
CA LEU A 16 -5.22 8.48 1.31
C LEU A 16 -5.21 8.11 2.80
N LEU A 17 -5.01 9.07 3.70
CA LEU A 17 -5.11 8.87 5.15
C LEU A 17 -6.53 8.46 5.56
N TRP A 18 -7.54 9.16 5.05
CA TRP A 18 -8.95 8.82 5.26
C TRP A 18 -9.26 7.42 4.72
N PHE A 19 -8.85 7.14 3.49
CA PHE A 19 -9.07 5.85 2.85
C PHE A 19 -8.47 4.70 3.66
N SER A 20 -7.21 4.82 4.06
CA SER A 20 -6.46 3.81 4.83
C SER A 20 -6.84 3.73 6.31
N ARG A 21 -7.67 4.65 6.80
CA ARG A 21 -7.98 4.81 8.24
C ARG A 21 -6.72 4.97 9.09
N GLY A 22 -5.67 5.57 8.53
CA GLY A 22 -4.39 5.75 9.19
C GLY A 22 -3.47 4.50 9.22
N TYR A 23 -3.88 3.37 8.65
CA TYR A 23 -3.05 2.16 8.57
C TYR A 23 -2.26 2.14 7.26
N TYR A 24 -1.11 2.78 7.26
CA TYR A 24 -0.30 2.92 6.06
C TYR A 24 1.20 2.86 6.35
N THR A 25 1.95 2.57 5.30
CA THR A 25 3.36 2.92 5.22
C THR A 25 3.62 3.73 3.96
N VAL A 26 4.72 4.49 3.95
CA VAL A 26 5.20 5.16 2.74
C VAL A 26 6.57 4.61 2.44
N THR A 27 6.78 4.22 1.19
CA THR A 27 8.06 3.73 0.68
C THR A 27 8.54 4.64 -0.44
N GLU A 28 9.85 4.73 -0.60
CA GLU A 28 10.47 5.42 -1.73
C GLU A 28 11.18 4.41 -2.62
N LYS A 29 10.98 4.53 -3.93
CA LYS A 29 11.68 3.75 -4.94
C LYS A 29 12.05 4.68 -6.09
N ASP A 30 13.34 4.76 -6.42
CA ASP A 30 13.85 5.59 -7.51
C ASP A 30 13.36 7.06 -7.46
N GLY A 31 13.36 7.67 -6.27
CA GLY A 31 12.90 9.05 -6.05
C GLY A 31 11.36 9.24 -6.04
N THR A 32 10.62 8.16 -6.26
CA THR A 32 9.16 8.14 -6.32
C THR A 32 8.58 7.62 -5.01
N LEU A 33 7.62 8.35 -4.45
CA LEU A 33 6.94 7.96 -3.22
C LEU A 33 5.71 7.12 -3.52
N TYR A 34 5.53 6.09 -2.72
CA TYR A 34 4.38 5.19 -2.76
C TYR A 34 3.73 5.14 -1.39
N PHE A 35 2.45 5.45 -1.34
CA PHE A 35 1.60 5.27 -0.17
C PHE A 35 0.97 3.88 -0.23
N ASN A 36 1.18 3.06 0.79
CA ASN A 36 0.72 1.68 0.82
C ASN A 36 -0.27 1.47 1.97
N ASP A 37 -1.47 0.99 1.66
CA ASP A 37 -2.48 0.64 2.68
C ASP A 37 -2.17 -0.75 3.25
N LEU A 38 -1.95 -0.82 4.57
CA LEU A 38 -1.51 -2.05 5.25
C LEU A 38 -2.64 -3.07 5.44
N ARG A 39 -3.92 -2.66 5.34
CA ARG A 39 -5.07 -3.51 5.68
C ARG A 39 -5.27 -4.66 4.70
N PHE A 40 -4.82 -4.49 3.46
CA PHE A 40 -4.98 -5.47 2.39
C PHE A 40 -3.72 -6.34 2.18
N GLY A 41 -2.65 -6.04 2.90
CA GLY A 41 -1.41 -6.81 2.89
C GLY A 41 -0.61 -6.69 1.59
N ARG A 42 0.26 -7.68 1.38
CA ARG A 42 1.15 -7.80 0.22
C ARG A 42 0.76 -9.01 -0.64
N SER A 43 1.14 -8.97 -1.92
CA SER A 43 0.88 -10.02 -2.91
C SER A 43 1.51 -11.37 -2.54
N ASP A 44 2.47 -11.39 -1.62
CA ASP A 44 3.13 -12.59 -1.10
C ASP A 44 2.65 -13.02 0.28
N LEU A 45 1.60 -12.38 0.81
CA LEU A 45 1.11 -12.59 2.18
C LEU A 45 2.18 -12.37 3.26
N TRP A 46 3.16 -11.50 3.01
CA TRP A 46 4.29 -11.23 3.92
C TRP A 46 5.24 -12.41 4.12
N LEU A 47 5.22 -13.39 3.21
CA LEU A 47 6.04 -14.59 3.29
C LEU A 47 7.39 -14.42 2.57
N SER A 48 7.65 -13.26 1.97
CA SER A 48 8.92 -12.93 1.32
C SER A 48 9.27 -11.45 1.45
N GLU A 49 10.48 -11.12 1.01
CA GLU A 49 10.92 -9.72 0.90
C GLU A 49 10.42 -9.05 -0.39
N HIS A 50 9.92 -9.81 -1.36
CA HIS A 50 9.59 -9.34 -2.70
C HIS A 50 8.10 -9.06 -2.94
N GLY A 51 7.23 -9.28 -1.95
CA GLY A 51 5.82 -8.94 -2.06
C GLY A 51 5.57 -7.46 -2.37
N GLU A 52 4.63 -7.19 -3.26
CA GLU A 52 4.16 -5.84 -3.55
C GLU A 52 2.92 -5.55 -2.72
N TYR A 53 2.76 -4.32 -2.24
CA TYR A 53 1.54 -3.93 -1.54
C TYR A 53 0.34 -4.00 -2.47
N VAL A 54 -0.72 -4.68 -2.02
CA VAL A 54 -1.94 -4.91 -2.82
C VAL A 54 -2.62 -3.59 -3.19
N PHE A 55 -2.61 -2.62 -2.27
CA PHE A 55 -3.08 -1.26 -2.47
C PHE A 55 -1.90 -0.30 -2.29
N SER A 56 -1.25 0.02 -3.41
CA SER A 56 -0.17 0.98 -3.51
C SER A 56 -0.58 2.16 -4.38
N PHE A 57 -0.27 3.37 -3.93
CA PHE A 57 -0.58 4.61 -4.63
C PHE A 57 0.70 5.39 -4.85
N ARG A 58 1.10 5.54 -6.11
CA ARG A 58 2.19 6.43 -6.51
C ARG A 58 1.76 7.88 -6.33
N LEU A 59 2.58 8.66 -5.62
CA LEU A 59 2.34 10.09 -5.42
C LEU A 59 2.96 10.88 -6.58
N ILE A 60 2.13 11.56 -7.36
CA ILE A 60 2.56 12.36 -8.50
C ILE A 60 2.83 13.78 -8.00
N LYS A 61 4.09 14.19 -8.07
CA LYS A 61 4.54 15.52 -7.64
C LYS A 61 4.21 16.55 -8.73
N ASP A 62 3.86 17.76 -8.31
CA ASP A 62 3.72 18.90 -9.21
C ASP A 62 5.08 19.20 -9.88
N PRO A 63 5.13 19.34 -11.22
CA PRO A 63 6.39 19.59 -11.94
C PRO A 63 7.06 20.93 -11.60
N GLY A 64 6.29 21.95 -11.23
CA GLY A 64 6.76 23.28 -10.84
C GLY A 64 7.04 23.44 -9.35
N ASN A 65 6.47 22.57 -8.51
CA ASN A 65 6.69 22.54 -7.07
C ASN A 65 6.70 21.09 -6.52
N PRO A 66 7.87 20.42 -6.48
CA PRO A 66 7.98 19.04 -6.00
C PRO A 66 7.54 18.79 -4.55
N ALA A 67 7.30 19.85 -3.76
CA ALA A 67 6.72 19.74 -2.42
C ALA A 67 5.22 19.44 -2.45
N VAL A 68 4.53 19.69 -3.57
CA VAL A 68 3.09 19.45 -3.75
C VAL A 68 2.86 18.11 -4.43
N VAL A 69 1.92 17.32 -3.90
CA VAL A 69 1.35 16.15 -4.55
C VAL A 69 0.12 16.58 -5.33
N GLU A 70 0.27 16.68 -6.65
CA GLU A 70 -0.78 17.12 -7.57
C GLU A 70 -1.81 16.00 -7.77
N ASP A 71 -1.37 14.75 -7.88
CA ASP A 71 -2.23 13.61 -8.15
C ASP A 71 -1.75 12.31 -7.49
N ILE A 72 -2.62 11.29 -7.49
CA ILE A 72 -2.36 9.95 -7.00
C ILE A 72 -2.69 8.93 -8.07
N TYR A 73 -1.77 8.00 -8.34
CA TYR A 73 -2.00 6.91 -9.26
C TYR A 73 -1.99 5.58 -8.50
N GLN A 74 -3.11 4.86 -8.51
CA GLN A 74 -3.15 3.53 -7.92
C GLN A 74 -2.39 2.54 -8.80
N GLU A 75 -1.29 2.00 -8.29
CA GLU A 75 -0.60 0.88 -8.91
C GLU A 75 -1.47 -0.37 -8.77
N ARG A 76 -1.60 -1.11 -9.86
CA ARG A 76 -2.24 -2.43 -9.86
C ARG A 76 -1.12 -3.46 -10.01
N PRO A 77 -0.58 -3.99 -8.91
CA PRO A 77 0.44 -5.02 -9.00
C PRO A 77 -0.12 -6.20 -9.79
N ALA A 78 0.74 -6.88 -10.53
CA ALA A 78 0.35 -8.10 -11.21
C ALA A 78 -0.03 -9.13 -10.15
N PHE A 79 -1.33 -9.35 -9.96
CA PHE A 79 -1.81 -10.43 -9.12
C PHE A 79 -1.56 -11.74 -9.84
N ALA A 80 -0.41 -12.35 -9.58
CA ALA A 80 -0.21 -13.77 -9.85
C ALA A 80 -1.01 -14.56 -8.82
N LEU A 81 -2.35 -14.56 -8.95
CA LEU A 81 -3.23 -15.46 -8.23
C LEU A 81 -2.86 -16.89 -8.66
N ASN A 82 -1.91 -17.48 -7.96
CA ASN A 82 -1.54 -18.87 -8.11
C ASN A 82 -2.29 -19.69 -7.04
N GLY A 83 -2.50 -20.98 -7.33
CA GLY A 83 -3.24 -21.86 -6.44
C GLY A 83 -2.63 -21.94 -5.03
N SER A 84 -1.32 -21.74 -4.89
CA SER A 84 -0.63 -21.78 -3.60
C SER A 84 -0.91 -20.56 -2.72
N LEU A 85 -1.04 -19.35 -3.29
CA LEU A 85 -1.42 -18.15 -2.54
C LEU A 85 -2.86 -18.25 -2.04
N LEU A 86 -3.76 -18.77 -2.88
CA LEU A 86 -5.16 -19.00 -2.52
C LEU A 86 -5.27 -20.07 -1.42
N GLN A 87 -4.53 -21.17 -1.54
CA GLN A 87 -4.47 -22.23 -0.52
C GLN A 87 -3.95 -21.70 0.83
N ARG A 88 -2.90 -20.88 0.83
CA ARG A 88 -2.36 -20.26 2.05
C ARG A 88 -3.35 -19.27 2.68
N PHE A 89 -4.08 -18.50 1.87
CA PHE A 89 -5.14 -17.63 2.35
C PHE A 89 -6.28 -18.42 2.99
N TRP A 90 -6.78 -19.48 2.34
CA TRP A 90 -7.84 -20.35 2.89
C TRP A 90 -7.39 -21.06 4.16
N ALA A 91 -6.16 -21.58 4.21
CA ALA A 91 -5.61 -22.18 5.42
C ALA A 91 -5.59 -21.19 6.59
N ARG A 92 -5.29 -19.90 6.35
CA ARG A 92 -5.32 -18.86 7.39
C ARG A 92 -6.74 -18.56 7.87
N ILE A 93 -7.72 -18.48 6.95
CA ILE A 93 -9.12 -18.23 7.31
C ILE A 93 -9.68 -19.41 8.12
N LEU A 94 -9.41 -20.65 7.69
CA LEU A 94 -9.91 -21.87 8.34
C LEU A 94 -9.18 -22.18 9.66
N SER A 95 -7.87 -21.94 9.75
CA SER A 95 -7.09 -22.15 10.98
C SER A 95 -7.48 -21.21 12.13
N ASN A 96 -8.16 -20.09 11.84
CA ASN A 96 -8.70 -19.20 12.88
C ASN A 96 -10.05 -19.68 13.45
N HIS A 97 -10.60 -20.79 12.96
CA HIS A 97 -11.87 -21.36 13.43
C HIS A 97 -11.72 -22.62 14.30
N GLU A 98 -10.52 -23.16 14.51
CA GLU A 98 -10.30 -24.37 15.33
C GLU A 98 -9.64 -24.09 16.69
N GLY A 99 -9.70 -22.85 17.17
CA GLY A 99 -9.04 -22.42 18.41
C GLY A 99 -9.88 -21.55 19.35
N VAL A 100 -11.20 -21.80 19.44
CA VAL A 100 -12.08 -21.24 20.48
C VAL A 100 -13.03 -22.30 21.02
#